data_AF-A0A5J4PI25-F1
#
_entry.id   AF-A0A5J4PI25-F1
#
_cell.length_a   1.000
_cell.length_b   1.000
_cell.length_c   1.000
_cell.angle_alpha   90.00
_cell.angle_beta   90.00
_cell.angle_gamma   90.00
#
_symmetry.space_group_name_H-M   'P 1'
#
loop_
_entity.id
_entity.type
_entity.pdbx_description
1 polymer ?
#
loop_
_entity_poly.entity_id
_entity_poly.type
_entity_poly.pdbx_seq_one_letter_code
_entity_poly.pdbx_strand_id
1 'polypeptide(L)'
;LGSGQKNIKKYAPLYYDDYQIEIQNKEKFVFSITYRNPQEFVLDTDKSPASHQQVTSKSPASHRQVASNLDINWDVVAEILELCKEPKSRSEILTMSIIKDRNTLMKKYIKPLIDEKLLAMTVPDKPNSRLQKYYTTDKGKSLD
;
A
#
# COMPACT_ATOMS: atom_id res chain seq x y z
N LEU A 1 29.02 5.89 -6.67
CA LEU A 1 28.10 5.45 -5.59
C LEU A 1 26.78 5.02 -6.22
N GLY A 2 26.44 3.72 -6.18
CA GLY A 2 25.21 3.18 -6.79
C GLY A 2 23.93 3.69 -6.12
N SER A 3 22.77 3.49 -6.75
CA SER A 3 21.46 3.96 -6.24
C SER A 3 21.16 3.47 -4.83
N GLY A 4 21.51 2.22 -4.50
CA GLY A 4 21.32 1.64 -3.16
C GLY A 4 22.09 2.38 -2.06
N GLN A 5 23.36 2.71 -2.29
CA GLN A 5 24.18 3.47 -1.36
C GLN A 5 23.68 4.90 -1.16
N LYS A 6 23.14 5.53 -2.22
CA LYS A 6 22.52 6.86 -2.14
C LYS A 6 21.25 6.82 -1.28
N ASN A 7 20.41 5.81 -1.46
CA ASN A 7 19.18 5.66 -0.67
C ASN A 7 19.47 5.41 0.81
N ILE A 8 20.40 4.52 1.13
CA ILE A 8 20.78 4.23 2.53
C ILE A 8 21.23 5.50 3.24
N LYS A 9 22.13 6.29 2.63
CA LYS A 9 22.59 7.56 3.22
C LYS A 9 21.47 8.59 3.34
N LYS A 10 20.52 8.61 2.40
CA LYS A 10 19.41 9.56 2.38
C LYS A 10 18.37 9.26 3.46
N TYR A 11 18.05 7.99 3.68
CA TYR A 11 16.89 7.62 4.50
C TYR A 11 17.26 7.16 5.91
N ALA A 12 18.46 6.63 6.15
CA ALA A 12 18.84 6.21 7.49
C ALA A 12 18.76 7.30 8.59
N PRO A 13 19.04 8.60 8.32
CA PRO A 13 18.86 9.65 9.32
C PRO A 13 17.40 9.88 9.74
N LEU A 14 16.42 9.34 9.00
CA LEU A 14 15.00 9.50 9.33
C LEU A 14 14.49 8.47 10.34
N TYR A 15 15.25 7.39 10.55
CA TYR A 15 14.83 6.25 11.36
C TYR A 15 15.66 6.08 12.62
N TYR A 16 16.87 6.65 12.63
CA TYR A 16 17.85 6.41 13.66
C TYR A 16 18.46 7.74 14.07
N ASP A 17 18.47 8.01 15.37
CA ASP A 17 19.22 9.11 15.97
C ASP A 17 20.56 8.58 16.50
N ASP A 18 21.61 9.39 16.44
CA ASP A 18 22.96 9.08 16.97
C ASP A 18 23.52 7.69 16.55
N TYR A 19 23.59 7.47 15.25
CA TYR A 19 24.03 6.21 14.64
C TYR A 19 25.28 6.39 13.76
N GLN A 20 25.98 5.28 13.50
CA GLN A 20 27.01 5.19 12.49
C GLN A 20 26.66 4.18 11.41
N ILE A 21 26.89 4.56 10.15
CA ILE A 21 26.75 3.69 8.99
C ILE A 21 28.12 3.36 8.44
N GLU A 22 28.35 2.06 8.26
CA GLU A 22 29.48 1.57 7.47
C GLU A 22 28.95 0.82 6.24
N ILE A 23 29.50 1.18 5.07
CA ILE A 23 29.19 0.51 3.80
C ILE A 23 30.51 0.01 3.23
N GLN A 24 30.67 -1.31 3.17
CA GLN A 24 31.81 -1.95 2.52
C GLN A 24 31.36 -2.60 1.22
N ASN A 25 32.06 -2.30 0.13
CA ASN A 25 31.78 -2.88 -1.18
C ASN A 25 33.04 -3.54 -1.72
N LYS A 26 33.35 -4.73 -1.17
CA LYS A 26 34.48 -5.58 -1.56
C LYS A 26 33.93 -6.79 -2.33
N GLU A 27 34.24 -8.03 -1.94
CA GLU A 27 33.63 -9.24 -2.53
C GLU A 27 32.12 -9.35 -2.29
N LYS A 28 31.64 -8.71 -1.22
CA LYS A 28 30.22 -8.60 -0.88
C LYS A 28 29.89 -7.16 -0.55
N PHE A 29 28.64 -6.81 -0.78
CA PHE A 29 28.06 -5.57 -0.29
C PHE A 29 27.61 -5.78 1.16
N VAL A 30 28.21 -5.05 2.09
CA VAL A 30 27.89 -5.09 3.52
C VAL A 30 27.45 -3.70 3.97
N PHE A 31 26.34 -3.65 4.69
CA PHE A 31 25.79 -2.46 5.31
C PHE A 31 25.56 -2.74 6.80
N SER A 32 26.17 -1.93 7.66
CA SER A 32 26.08 -2.04 9.11
C SER A 32 25.60 -0.73 9.71
N ILE A 33 24.67 -0.80 10.67
CA ILE A 33 24.20 0.33 11.47
C ILE A 33 24.56 0.06 12.93
N THR A 34 25.25 1.01 13.55
CA THR A 34 25.63 0.95 14.97
C THR A 34 25.01 2.13 15.71
N TYR A 35 24.27 1.86 16.78
CA TYR A 35 23.69 2.88 17.66
C TYR A 35 24.68 3.25 18.77
N ARG A 36 24.94 4.54 18.97
CA ARG A 36 25.94 5.00 19.97
C ARG A 36 25.32 5.39 21.31
N ASN A 37 24.04 5.76 21.30
CA ASN A 37 23.27 6.00 22.50
C ASN A 37 22.01 5.14 22.42
N PRO A 38 21.98 3.94 23.03
CA PRO A 38 20.74 3.21 23.15
C PRO A 38 19.87 3.95 24.18
N GLN A 39 19.16 5.00 23.73
CA GLN A 39 17.83 5.20 24.28
C GLN A 39 17.12 3.87 24.02
N GLU A 40 16.72 3.19 25.09
CA GLU A 40 15.95 1.96 24.99
C GLU A 40 14.89 2.20 23.93
N PHE A 41 14.92 1.40 22.87
CA PHE A 41 13.77 1.27 22.00
C PHE A 41 12.66 0.80 22.93
N VAL A 42 11.83 1.73 23.40
CA VAL A 42 10.50 1.42 23.88
C VAL A 42 9.80 0.90 22.63
N LEU A 43 9.94 -0.39 22.41
CA LEU A 43 8.92 -1.16 21.74
C LEU A 43 7.67 -0.88 22.56
N ASP A 44 6.79 -0.02 22.06
CA ASP A 44 5.40 0.03 22.49
C ASP A 44 4.78 -1.35 22.20
N THR A 45 5.13 -2.28 23.08
CA THR A 45 4.62 -3.62 23.24
C THR A 45 3.54 -3.53 24.30
N ASP A 46 2.56 -2.66 24.05
CA ASP A 46 1.29 -2.72 24.75
C ASP A 46 0.16 -2.33 23.81
N LYS A 47 -0.06 -3.19 22.80
CA LYS A 47 -1.35 -3.85 22.59
C LYS A 47 -1.13 -5.20 21.90
N SER A 48 -0.70 -6.19 22.67
CA SER A 48 -1.18 -7.56 22.49
C SER A 48 -1.86 -7.97 23.80
N PRO A 49 -3.03 -8.62 23.71
CA PRO A 49 -2.98 -10.01 24.12
C PRO A 49 -3.68 -10.93 23.13
N ALA A 50 -3.20 -12.16 23.14
CA ALA A 50 -3.68 -13.30 22.39
C ALA A 50 -5.13 -13.70 22.75
N SER A 51 -5.77 -14.35 21.77
CA SER A 51 -6.78 -15.40 21.94
C SER A 51 -8.11 -15.04 22.61
N HIS A 52 -9.17 -14.88 21.81
CA HIS A 52 -10.35 -15.77 21.81
C HIS A 52 -11.41 -15.29 20.81
N GLN A 53 -11.95 -16.28 20.10
CA GLN A 53 -13.28 -16.31 19.50
C GLN A 53 -13.50 -15.61 18.15
N GLN A 54 -13.74 -16.48 17.16
CA GLN A 54 -14.71 -16.25 16.10
C GLN A 54 -15.93 -15.50 16.66
N VAL A 55 -16.17 -14.29 16.15
CA VAL A 55 -17.52 -13.74 16.14
C VAL A 55 -17.90 -13.57 14.68
N THR A 56 -18.83 -14.42 14.28
CA THR A 56 -19.55 -14.36 13.02
C THR A 56 -20.42 -13.09 13.03
N SER A 57 -19.93 -11.99 12.48
CA SER A 57 -20.84 -10.97 11.93
C SER A 57 -21.10 -11.35 10.48
N LYS A 58 -22.31 -11.83 10.24
CA LYS A 58 -22.82 -12.19 8.93
C LYS A 58 -22.86 -10.94 8.05
N SER A 59 -21.81 -10.71 7.28
CA SER A 59 -21.81 -9.79 6.14
C SER A 59 -21.40 -10.56 4.88
N PRO A 60 -21.96 -10.21 3.72
CA PRO A 60 -22.34 -11.17 2.68
C PRO A 60 -21.15 -11.95 2.11
N ALA A 61 -21.40 -13.22 1.78
CA ALA A 61 -20.39 -14.21 1.37
C ALA A 61 -19.53 -13.84 0.14
N SER A 62 -19.80 -12.71 -0.50
CA SER A 62 -19.15 -12.20 -1.71
C SER A 62 -17.79 -11.55 -1.44
N HIS A 63 -17.59 -10.89 -0.29
CA HIS A 63 -16.34 -10.11 -0.02
C HIS A 63 -15.13 -11.00 0.25
N ARG A 64 -15.34 -12.17 0.87
CA ARG A 64 -14.24 -13.02 1.37
C ARG A 64 -13.41 -13.67 0.26
N GLN A 65 -14.02 -13.91 -0.90
CA GLN A 65 -13.34 -14.57 -2.03
C GLN A 65 -12.37 -13.65 -2.76
N VAL A 66 -12.64 -12.33 -2.79
CA VAL A 66 -11.79 -11.37 -3.51
C VAL A 66 -10.60 -10.95 -2.64
N ALA A 67 -10.82 -10.74 -1.34
CA ALA A 67 -9.75 -10.37 -0.40
C ALA A 67 -8.69 -11.48 -0.23
N SER A 68 -9.10 -12.76 -0.20
CA SER A 68 -8.20 -13.89 0.02
C SER A 68 -7.23 -14.15 -1.13
N ASN A 69 -7.59 -13.77 -2.37
CA ASN A 69 -6.78 -14.05 -3.55
C ASN A 69 -5.65 -13.03 -3.77
N LEU A 70 -5.67 -11.91 -3.04
CA LEU A 70 -4.95 -10.71 -3.45
C LEU A 70 -4.07 -10.06 -2.35
N ASP A 71 -4.18 -10.50 -1.09
CA ASP A 71 -3.45 -9.89 0.05
C ASP A 71 -3.63 -8.35 0.12
N ILE A 72 -4.87 -7.91 -0.17
CA ILE A 72 -5.27 -6.50 -0.19
C ILE A 72 -6.10 -6.19 1.05
N ASN A 73 -5.83 -5.04 1.67
CA ASN A 73 -6.68 -4.50 2.72
C ASN A 73 -8.03 -4.08 2.11
N TRP A 74 -9.11 -4.74 2.54
CA TRP A 74 -10.47 -4.50 2.05
C TRP A 74 -10.99 -3.09 2.40
N ASP A 75 -10.63 -2.53 3.55
CA ASP A 75 -11.08 -1.19 3.95
C ASP A 75 -10.63 -0.13 2.92
N VAL A 76 -9.41 -0.30 2.41
CA VAL A 76 -8.85 0.56 1.36
C VAL A 76 -9.53 0.31 0.01
N VAL A 77 -9.93 -0.94 -0.28
CA VAL A 77 -10.68 -1.25 -1.50
C VAL A 77 -12.05 -0.59 -1.46
N ALA A 78 -12.78 -0.70 -0.35
CA ALA A 78 -14.07 -0.06 -0.16
C ALA A 78 -13.96 1.46 -0.32
N GLU A 79 -12.96 2.08 0.31
CA GLU A 79 -12.65 3.51 0.13
C GLU A 79 -12.45 3.88 -1.34
N ILE A 80 -11.65 3.11 -2.09
CA ILE A 80 -11.41 3.37 -3.51
C ILE A 80 -12.70 3.22 -4.34
N LEU A 81 -13.51 2.19 -4.07
CA LEU A 81 -14.76 1.96 -4.78
C LEU A 81 -15.77 3.09 -4.52
N GLU A 82 -15.81 3.62 -3.29
CA GLU A 82 -16.61 4.78 -2.93
C GLU A 82 -16.16 6.03 -3.69
N LEU A 83 -14.86 6.35 -3.63
CA LEU A 83 -14.27 7.51 -4.31
C LEU A 83 -14.51 7.47 -5.82
N CYS A 84 -14.51 6.28 -6.41
CA CYS A 84 -14.67 6.05 -7.84
C CYS A 84 -16.13 5.86 -8.29
N LYS A 85 -17.13 6.12 -7.44
CA LYS A 85 -18.54 6.23 -7.89
C LYS A 85 -18.68 7.27 -9.01
N GLU A 86 -17.92 8.34 -8.92
CA GLU A 86 -17.66 9.26 -10.01
C GLU A 86 -16.28 8.98 -10.63
N PRO A 87 -16.08 9.20 -11.95
CA PRO A 87 -14.77 9.02 -12.56
C PRO A 87 -13.69 9.93 -11.94
N LYS A 88 -12.69 9.33 -11.30
CA LYS A 88 -11.55 10.03 -10.70
C LYS A 88 -10.23 9.67 -11.39
N SER A 89 -9.35 10.64 -11.49
CA SER A 89 -7.96 10.45 -11.92
C SER A 89 -7.13 9.81 -10.82
N ARG A 90 -5.96 9.28 -11.20
CA ARG A 90 -5.01 8.68 -10.24
C ARG A 90 -4.60 9.66 -9.15
N SER A 91 -4.40 10.92 -9.50
CA SER A 91 -3.96 11.94 -8.55
C SER A 91 -5.06 12.26 -7.55
N GLU A 92 -6.32 12.35 -8.00
CA GLU A 92 -7.47 12.56 -7.11
C GLU A 92 -7.63 11.39 -6.13
N ILE A 93 -7.56 10.14 -6.60
CA ILE A 93 -7.66 8.95 -5.75
C ILE A 93 -6.52 8.92 -4.72
N LEU A 94 -5.29 9.27 -5.13
CA LEU A 94 -4.14 9.31 -4.22
C LEU A 94 -4.29 10.39 -3.14
N THR A 95 -4.81 11.56 -3.49
CA THR A 95 -5.02 12.67 -2.55
C THR A 95 -6.14 12.36 -1.56
N MET A 96 -7.19 11.67 -2.00
CA MET A 96 -8.38 11.41 -1.18
C MET A 96 -8.27 10.12 -0.35
N SER A 97 -7.36 9.21 -0.70
CA SER A 97 -7.16 7.96 0.04
C SER A 97 -5.98 8.03 1.02
N ILE A 98 -5.90 7.07 1.92
CA ILE A 98 -4.75 6.94 2.85
C ILE A 98 -3.44 6.51 2.16
N ILE A 99 -3.47 6.17 0.87
CA ILE A 99 -2.33 5.63 0.13
C ILE A 99 -1.37 6.77 -0.23
N LYS A 100 -0.11 6.66 0.21
CA LYS A 100 0.91 7.69 -0.05
C LYS A 100 1.66 7.51 -1.37
N ASP A 101 1.75 6.28 -1.88
CA ASP A 101 2.57 5.96 -3.04
C ASP A 101 1.74 5.62 -4.28
N ARG A 102 2.07 6.32 -5.38
CA ARG A 102 1.40 6.18 -6.68
C ARG A 102 1.57 4.80 -7.30
N ASN A 103 2.71 4.15 -7.09
CA ASN A 103 2.96 2.82 -7.64
C ASN A 103 2.18 1.76 -6.87
N THR A 104 2.12 1.90 -5.54
CA THR A 104 1.33 1.06 -4.64
C THR A 104 -0.15 1.15 -4.99
N LEU A 105 -0.70 2.37 -5.17
CA LEU A 105 -2.08 2.57 -5.61
C LEU A 105 -2.39 1.77 -6.89
N MET A 106 -1.50 1.78 -7.89
CA MET A 106 -1.74 1.05 -9.13
C MET A 106 -1.57 -0.44 -9.02
N LYS A 107 -0.42 -0.88 -8.51
CA LYS A 107 -0.03 -2.28 -8.57
C LYS A 107 -0.84 -3.11 -7.59
N LYS A 108 -1.10 -2.56 -6.40
CA LYS A 108 -1.77 -3.28 -5.32
C LYS A 108 -3.29 -3.14 -5.35
N TYR A 109 -3.82 -2.01 -5.83
CA TYR A 109 -5.26 -1.75 -5.78
C TYR A 109 -5.88 -1.62 -7.17
N ILE A 110 -5.56 -0.58 -7.94
CA ILE A 110 -6.32 -0.26 -9.16
C ILE A 110 -6.22 -1.34 -10.23
N LYS A 111 -5.02 -1.85 -10.54
CA LYS A 111 -4.87 -2.89 -11.58
C LYS A 111 -5.61 -4.18 -11.21
N PRO A 112 -5.44 -4.73 -9.99
CA PRO A 112 -6.22 -5.89 -9.60
C PRO A 112 -7.74 -5.68 -9.59
N LEU A 113 -8.21 -4.50 -9.17
CA LEU A 113 -9.64 -4.17 -9.21
C LEU A 113 -10.18 -4.08 -10.64
N ILE A 114 -9.36 -3.67 -11.61
CA ILE A 114 -9.72 -3.72 -13.03
C ILE A 114 -9.75 -5.16 -13.55
N ASP A 115 -8.76 -5.98 -13.18
CA ASP A 115 -8.68 -7.38 -13.57
C ASP A 115 -9.92 -8.17 -13.05
N GLU A 116 -10.36 -7.84 -11.83
CA GLU A 116 -11.60 -8.36 -11.22
C GLU A 116 -12.88 -7.68 -11.73
N LYS A 117 -12.77 -6.73 -12.67
CA LYS A 117 -13.89 -5.96 -13.23
C LYS A 117 -14.70 -5.17 -12.21
N LEU A 118 -14.12 -4.81 -11.06
CA LEU A 118 -14.73 -3.95 -10.04
C LEU A 118 -14.55 -2.46 -10.36
N LEU A 119 -13.43 -2.13 -11.01
CA LEU A 119 -13.17 -0.83 -11.61
C LEU A 119 -13.04 -0.95 -13.12
N ALA A 120 -13.33 0.15 -13.81
CA ALA A 120 -13.12 0.27 -15.25
C ALA A 120 -12.39 1.58 -15.60
N MET A 121 -11.81 1.59 -16.81
CA MET A 121 -11.07 2.70 -17.37
C MET A 121 -11.97 3.55 -18.28
N THR A 122 -11.84 4.87 -18.23
CA THR A 122 -12.56 5.76 -19.16
C THR A 122 -11.95 5.80 -20.57
N VAL A 123 -10.64 5.56 -20.71
CA VAL A 123 -9.95 5.51 -22.01
C VAL A 123 -9.14 4.21 -22.14
N PRO A 124 -9.80 3.06 -22.34
CA PRO A 124 -9.13 1.75 -22.35
C PRO A 124 -8.09 1.60 -23.45
N ASP A 125 -8.28 2.22 -24.62
CA ASP A 125 -7.33 2.15 -25.75
C ASP A 125 -6.00 2.87 -25.47
N LYS A 126 -6.01 3.83 -24.53
CA LYS A 126 -4.85 4.64 -24.16
C LYS A 126 -4.69 4.61 -22.64
N PRO A 127 -4.26 3.48 -22.05
CA PRO A 127 -4.20 3.29 -20.60
C PRO A 127 -3.25 4.27 -19.89
N ASN A 128 -2.28 4.83 -20.63
CA ASN A 128 -1.34 5.84 -20.14
C ASN A 128 -1.77 7.28 -20.47
N SER A 129 -3.01 7.49 -20.95
CA SER A 129 -3.54 8.82 -21.28
C SER A 129 -3.54 9.74 -20.06
N ARG A 130 -3.22 11.02 -20.27
CA ARG A 130 -3.36 12.05 -19.23
C ARG A 130 -4.82 12.27 -18.83
N LEU A 131 -5.77 11.90 -19.69
CA LEU A 131 -7.22 12.00 -19.44
C LEU A 131 -7.80 10.71 -18.84
N GLN A 132 -6.95 9.75 -18.50
CA GLN A 132 -7.37 8.48 -17.93
C GLN A 132 -7.99 8.67 -16.54
N LYS A 133 -9.20 8.15 -16.36
CA LYS A 133 -9.92 8.10 -15.08
C LYS A 133 -10.43 6.68 -14.81
N TYR A 134 -10.77 6.43 -13.56
CA TYR A 134 -11.28 5.15 -13.09
C TYR A 134 -12.63 5.35 -12.44
N TYR A 135 -13.54 4.40 -12.67
CA TYR A 135 -14.88 4.43 -12.10
C TYR A 135 -15.33 3.03 -11.69
N THR A 136 -16.20 2.98 -10.70
CA THR A 136 -16.77 1.73 -10.14
C THR A 136 -17.82 1.16 -11.08
N THR A 137 -17.64 -0.11 -11.44
CA THR A 137 -18.59 -0.86 -12.29
C THR A 137 -19.78 -1.35 -11.48
N ASP A 138 -20.81 -1.88 -12.14
CA ASP A 138 -21.97 -2.43 -11.43
C ASP A 138 -21.62 -3.66 -10.57
N LYS A 139 -20.58 -4.42 -10.97
CA LYS A 139 -20.00 -5.49 -10.13
C LYS A 139 -19.38 -4.91 -8.86
N GLY A 140 -18.65 -3.79 -8.98
CA GLY A 140 -18.08 -3.08 -7.83
C GLY A 140 -19.13 -2.47 -6.90
N LYS A 141 -20.21 -1.89 -7.45
CA LYS A 141 -21.32 -1.34 -6.67
C LYS A 141 -22.12 -2.41 -5.92
N SER A 142 -22.14 -3.64 -6.43
CA SER A 142 -22.84 -4.76 -5.76
C SER A 142 -22.07 -5.31 -4.56
N LEU A 143 -20.85 -4.80 -4.32
CA LEU A 143 -19.96 -5.16 -3.22
C LEU A 143 -19.77 -4.03 -2.21
N ASP A 144 -20.41 -2.88 -2.42
CA ASP A 144 -20.52 -1.76 -1.48
C ASP A 144 -21.80 -1.95 -0.65
#